data_AF-A0A963MKU7-F1
#
_entry.id   AF-A0A963MKU7-F1
#
_cell.length_a   1.000
_cell.length_b   1.000
_cell.length_c   1.000
_cell.angle_alpha   90.00
_cell.angle_beta   90.00
_cell.angle_gamma   90.00
#
_symmetry.space_group_name_H-M   'P 1'
#
loop_
_entity.id
_entity.type
_entity.pdbx_description
1 polymer ?
#
loop_
_entity_poly.entity_id
_entity_poly.type
_entity_poly.pdbx_seq_one_letter_code
_entity_poly.pdbx_strand_id
1 'polypeptide(L)'
;MRRRTFLSAPLLLPALTLAAPARAPIAYPAVGAGVRLAFPRDHGAHPDFRSEWWYVTGALDSPQADTGFQLTFFRSRPGTAEALQSPIAARQILFAHAALTVPGER
;
A
#
# COMPACT_ATOMS: atom_id res chain seq x y z
N MET A 1 46.41 61.48 4.61
CA MET A 1 45.11 61.84 5.20
C MET A 1 43.99 61.59 4.18
N ARG A 2 43.10 60.63 4.43
CA ARG A 2 41.65 60.70 4.21
C ARG A 2 41.03 59.35 4.62
N ARG A 3 40.41 59.36 5.80
CA ARG A 3 39.56 58.31 6.35
C ARG A 3 38.19 58.35 5.67
N ARG A 4 37.56 57.17 5.53
CA ARG A 4 36.12 56.85 5.69
C ARG A 4 35.91 55.43 5.13
N THR A 5 35.84 54.36 5.96
CA THR A 5 34.60 53.67 6.40
C THR A 5 33.55 53.56 5.29
N PHE A 6 32.97 52.39 5.00
CA PHE A 6 31.79 51.89 5.71
C PHE A 6 31.50 50.43 5.29
N LEU A 7 31.34 49.58 6.32
CA LEU A 7 30.34 48.52 6.49
C LEU A 7 30.14 47.42 5.43
N SER A 8 30.53 46.21 5.84
CA SER A 8 29.65 45.04 6.03
C SER A 8 28.38 44.97 5.18
N ALA A 9 28.33 44.03 4.24
CA ALA A 9 27.06 43.48 3.73
C ALA A 9 27.18 41.94 3.66
N PRO A 10 26.27 41.20 4.32
CA PRO A 10 26.39 39.78 4.61
C PRO A 10 26.06 38.90 3.39
N LEU A 11 26.45 37.63 3.49
CA LEU A 11 25.97 36.53 2.65
C LEU A 11 24.44 36.60 2.52
N LEU A 12 23.95 36.98 1.35
CA LEU A 12 22.57 36.76 0.94
C LEU A 12 22.56 35.65 -0.12
N LEU A 13 22.82 34.42 0.33
CA LEU A 13 22.22 33.25 -0.31
C LEU A 13 20.74 33.30 0.10
N PRO A 14 19.79 33.60 -0.80
CA PRO A 14 18.41 33.32 -0.47
C PRO A 14 18.32 31.81 -0.32
N ALA A 15 18.04 31.35 0.89
CA ALA A 15 17.55 30.00 1.13
C ALA A 15 16.18 29.90 0.45
N LEU A 16 16.16 29.67 -0.86
CA LEU A 16 15.02 29.05 -1.52
C LEU A 16 14.96 27.63 -1.01
N THR A 17 14.34 27.45 0.16
CA THR A 17 13.68 26.19 0.47
C THR A 17 12.57 26.06 -0.56
N LEU A 18 12.86 25.36 -1.66
CA LEU A 18 11.83 24.76 -2.49
C LEU A 18 11.09 23.78 -1.57
N ALA A 19 10.03 24.26 -0.92
CA ALA A 19 9.04 23.40 -0.32
C ALA A 19 8.47 22.58 -1.49
N ALA A 20 8.97 21.36 -1.67
CA ALA A 20 8.39 20.43 -2.61
C ALA A 20 6.90 20.33 -2.26
N PRO A 21 5.98 20.48 -3.23
CA PRO A 21 4.57 20.37 -2.93
C PRO A 21 4.34 18.99 -2.32
N ALA A 22 3.80 18.97 -1.10
CA ALA A 22 3.35 17.73 -0.49
C ALA A 22 2.36 17.09 -1.46
N ARG A 23 2.66 15.86 -1.92
CA ARG A 23 1.76 15.13 -2.81
C ARG A 23 0.46 14.91 -2.04
N ALA A 24 -0.65 15.43 -2.57
CA ALA A 24 -1.95 15.20 -1.96
C ALA A 24 -2.18 13.69 -1.83
N PRO A 25 -2.63 13.20 -0.65
CA PRO A 25 -2.94 11.79 -0.48
C PRO A 25 -4.05 11.40 -1.46
N ILE A 26 -3.97 10.19 -2.01
CA ILE A 26 -5.07 9.69 -2.84
C ILE A 26 -6.32 9.46 -1.99
N ALA A 27 -7.47 9.83 -2.55
CA ALA A 27 -8.75 9.49 -1.98
C ALA A 27 -9.12 8.05 -2.36
N TYR A 28 -9.53 7.26 -1.38
CA TYR A 28 -10.10 5.93 -1.59
C TYR A 28 -11.63 6.00 -1.43
N PRO A 29 -12.39 5.12 -2.09
CA PRO A 29 -13.82 5.00 -1.83
C PRO A 29 -14.09 4.74 -0.35
N ALA A 30 -15.10 5.40 0.21
CA ALA A 30 -15.52 5.18 1.60
C ALA A 30 -16.26 3.84 1.72
N VAL A 31 -15.94 3.08 2.76
CA VAL A 31 -16.73 1.90 3.15
C VAL A 31 -17.85 2.39 4.08
N GLY A 32 -19.09 2.29 3.63
CA GLY A 32 -20.24 2.83 4.34
C GLY A 32 -21.51 2.01 4.13
N ALA A 33 -22.50 2.27 4.98
CA ALA A 33 -23.81 1.63 4.87
C ALA A 33 -24.52 2.03 3.57
N GLY A 34 -25.44 1.16 3.10
CA GLY A 34 -26.26 1.41 1.90
C GLY A 34 -25.62 0.95 0.59
N VAL A 35 -24.34 0.59 0.57
CA VAL A 35 -23.71 -0.07 -0.58
C VAL A 35 -24.25 -1.50 -0.69
N ARG A 36 -24.98 -1.79 -1.76
CA ARG A 36 -25.45 -3.16 -2.07
C ARG A 36 -24.39 -3.90 -2.88
N LEU A 37 -24.04 -5.09 -2.41
CA LEU A 37 -23.24 -6.02 -3.19
C LEU A 37 -24.06 -6.59 -4.35
N ALA A 38 -23.45 -6.65 -5.53
CA ALA A 38 -24.01 -7.17 -6.76
C ALA A 38 -23.13 -8.32 -7.26
N PHE A 39 -23.68 -9.52 -7.28
CA PHE A 39 -23.01 -10.71 -7.78
C PHE A 39 -23.50 -11.05 -9.20
N PRO A 40 -22.62 -11.51 -10.10
CA PRO A 40 -21.26 -12.00 -9.86
C PRO A 40 -20.15 -10.92 -9.87
N ARG A 41 -20.48 -9.65 -10.15
CA ARG A 41 -19.50 -8.55 -10.25
C ARG A 41 -18.58 -8.49 -9.03
N ASP A 42 -19.14 -8.57 -7.83
CA ASP A 42 -18.40 -8.43 -6.57
C ASP A 42 -17.72 -9.72 -6.10
N HIS A 43 -17.66 -10.76 -6.94
CA HIS A 43 -16.68 -11.85 -6.79
C HIS A 43 -15.26 -11.42 -7.22
N GLY A 44 -15.18 -10.44 -8.13
CA GLY A 44 -13.92 -9.95 -8.67
C GLY A 44 -13.15 -9.05 -7.69
N ALA A 45 -12.00 -8.56 -8.15
CA ALA A 45 -11.21 -7.60 -7.39
C ALA A 45 -11.85 -6.20 -7.38
N HIS A 46 -11.63 -5.48 -6.29
CA HIS A 46 -12.06 -4.10 -6.04
C HIS A 46 -10.82 -3.15 -5.99
N PRO A 47 -10.12 -2.91 -7.11
CA PRO A 47 -8.80 -2.24 -7.15
C PRO A 47 -8.79 -0.77 -6.69
N ASP A 48 -9.95 -0.13 -6.63
CA ASP A 48 -10.09 1.26 -6.18
C ASP A 48 -9.88 1.41 -4.67
N PHE A 49 -10.15 0.34 -3.90
CA PHE A 49 -9.98 0.32 -2.46
C PHE A 49 -8.51 0.12 -2.06
N ARG A 50 -8.16 0.69 -0.91
CA ARG A 50 -6.79 0.62 -0.37
C ARG A 50 -6.33 -0.80 -0.09
N SER A 51 -7.22 -1.65 0.40
CA SER A 51 -6.90 -2.99 0.88
C SER A 51 -7.95 -3.98 0.43
N GLU A 52 -7.51 -5.18 0.03
CA GLU A 52 -8.39 -6.29 -0.32
C GLU A 52 -7.74 -7.63 0.04
N TRP A 53 -8.58 -8.60 0.40
CA TRP A 53 -8.15 -9.87 0.95
C TRP A 53 -8.94 -11.01 0.31
N TRP A 54 -8.24 -12.08 -0.03
CA TRP A 54 -8.82 -13.39 -0.27
C TRP A 54 -8.24 -14.35 0.73
N TYR A 55 -9.07 -14.87 1.62
CA TYR A 55 -8.65 -15.79 2.67
C TYR A 55 -9.43 -17.10 2.55
N VAL A 56 -8.71 -18.16 2.20
CA VAL A 56 -9.27 -19.50 2.04
C VAL A 56 -8.64 -20.40 3.09
N THR A 57 -9.49 -21.07 3.86
CA THR A 57 -9.09 -22.06 4.86
C THR A 57 -9.92 -23.32 4.70
N GLY A 58 -9.37 -24.46 5.08
CA GLY A 58 -10.12 -25.70 5.06
C GLY A 58 -9.41 -26.84 5.77
N ALA A 59 -10.19 -27.83 6.15
CA ALA A 59 -9.71 -29.16 6.51
C ALA A 59 -9.71 -30.04 5.25
N LEU A 60 -8.71 -30.90 5.11
CA LEU A 60 -8.62 -31.85 4.01
C LEU A 60 -9.24 -33.18 4.44
N ASP A 61 -10.04 -33.76 3.54
CA ASP A 61 -10.36 -35.18 3.59
C ASP A 61 -9.15 -35.95 3.05
N SER A 62 -8.32 -36.46 3.96
CA SER A 62 -7.06 -37.12 3.62
C SER A 62 -6.76 -38.28 4.56
N PRO A 63 -5.89 -39.25 4.16
CA PRO A 63 -5.50 -40.37 5.02
C PRO A 63 -4.85 -39.93 6.34
N GLN A 64 -4.21 -38.76 6.35
CA GLN A 64 -3.70 -38.13 7.56
C GLN A 64 -4.82 -37.29 8.17
N ALA A 65 -5.39 -37.78 9.26
CA ALA A 65 -6.38 -37.07 10.06
C ALA A 65 -5.87 -35.66 10.45
N ASP A 66 -6.78 -34.73 10.67
CA ASP A 66 -6.48 -33.36 11.12
C ASP A 66 -5.52 -32.57 10.21
N THR A 67 -5.45 -32.93 8.92
CA THR A 67 -4.73 -32.13 7.92
C THR A 67 -5.57 -30.92 7.52
N GLY A 68 -4.96 -29.74 7.53
CA GLY A 68 -5.62 -28.49 7.16
C GLY A 68 -4.76 -27.63 6.26
N PHE A 69 -5.36 -26.62 5.62
CA PHE A 69 -4.64 -25.66 4.80
C PHE A 69 -5.16 -24.25 4.99
N GLN A 70 -4.30 -23.29 4.63
CA GLN A 70 -4.68 -21.91 4.41
C GLN A 70 -4.00 -21.34 3.16
N LEU A 71 -4.69 -20.46 2.46
CA LEU A 71 -4.22 -19.70 1.32
C LEU A 71 -4.71 -18.26 1.46
N THR A 72 -3.78 -17.31 1.45
CA THR A 72 -4.09 -15.90 1.60
C THR A 72 -3.47 -15.10 0.48
N PHE A 73 -4.29 -14.23 -0.13
CA PHE A 73 -3.82 -13.13 -0.95
C PHE A 73 -4.20 -11.83 -0.26
N PHE A 74 -3.25 -10.92 -0.15
CA PHE A 74 -3.46 -9.58 0.39
C PHE A 74 -2.99 -8.55 -0.63
N ARG A 75 -3.88 -7.65 -1.05
CA ARG A 75 -3.53 -6.53 -1.92
C ARG A 75 -3.55 -5.23 -1.15
N SER A 76 -2.54 -4.39 -1.37
CA SER A 76 -2.46 -3.01 -0.88
C SER A 76 -2.19 -2.04 -2.03
N ARG A 77 -2.98 -0.96 -2.12
CA ARG A 77 -2.71 0.22 -2.95
C ARG A 77 -2.11 1.31 -2.07
N PRO A 78 -0.77 1.44 -1.96
CA PRO A 78 -0.13 2.33 -0.99
C PRO A 78 -0.31 3.82 -1.28
N GLY A 79 -0.66 4.19 -2.51
CA GLY A 79 -0.93 5.57 -2.91
C GLY A 79 0.31 6.46 -3.10
N THR A 80 1.49 6.00 -2.70
CA THR A 80 2.76 6.73 -2.83
C THR A 80 3.34 6.71 -4.25
N ALA A 81 2.98 5.70 -5.05
CA ALA A 81 3.57 5.45 -6.36
C ALA A 81 2.72 5.97 -7.54
N GLU A 82 1.61 6.66 -7.27
CA GLU A 82 0.58 7.01 -8.28
C GLU A 82 1.11 7.99 -9.34
N ALA A 83 2.00 8.89 -8.95
CA ALA A 83 2.59 9.90 -9.82
C ALA A 83 3.76 9.40 -10.68
N LEU A 84 4.35 8.27 -10.27
CA LEU A 84 5.55 7.76 -10.91
C LEU A 84 5.23 7.37 -12.35
N GLN A 85 6.17 7.55 -13.27
CA GLN A 85 6.00 7.15 -14.69
C GLN A 85 6.64 5.77 -14.97
N SER A 86 7.06 5.06 -13.93
CA SER A 86 7.73 3.77 -14.06
C SER A 86 6.72 2.63 -14.27
N PRO A 87 7.03 1.66 -15.18
CA PRO A 87 6.27 0.42 -15.30
C PRO A 87 6.29 -0.44 -14.02
N ILE A 88 7.35 -0.31 -13.21
CA ILE A 88 7.52 -1.06 -11.95
C ILE A 88 7.13 -0.25 -10.71
N ALA A 89 6.49 0.90 -10.88
CA ALA A 89 6.00 1.68 -9.75
C ALA A 89 4.97 0.87 -8.95
N ALA A 90 5.20 0.74 -7.65
CA ALA A 90 4.41 -0.07 -6.71
C ALA A 90 3.03 0.56 -6.41
N ARG A 91 2.21 0.77 -7.44
CA ARG A 91 0.83 1.29 -7.32
C ARG A 91 -0.10 0.25 -6.69
N GLN A 92 0.18 -1.02 -6.93
CA GLN A 92 -0.51 -2.16 -6.33
C GLN A 92 0.56 -3.14 -5.86
N ILE A 93 0.45 -3.59 -4.61
CA ILE A 93 1.32 -4.59 -4.02
C ILE A 93 0.46 -5.79 -3.67
N LEU A 94 0.84 -6.97 -4.16
CA LEU A 94 0.17 -8.23 -3.84
C LEU A 94 1.12 -9.09 -3.00
N PHE A 95 0.64 -9.54 -1.86
CA PHE A 95 1.27 -10.54 -1.02
C PHE A 95 0.48 -11.83 -1.17
N ALA A 96 1.17 -12.97 -1.16
CA ALA A 96 0.55 -14.28 -1.17
C ALA A 96 1.31 -15.21 -0.22
N HIS A 97 0.57 -16.01 0.54
CA HIS A 97 1.14 -17.10 1.32
C HIS A 97 0.19 -18.29 1.36
N ALA A 98 0.77 -19.48 1.50
CA ALA A 98 0.04 -20.72 1.72
C ALA A 98 0.73 -21.51 2.83
N ALA A 99 -0.05 -22.28 3.59
CA ALA A 99 0.48 -23.22 4.56
C ALA A 99 -0.36 -24.50 4.58
N LEU A 100 0.30 -25.60 4.88
CA LEU A 100 -0.30 -26.90 5.17
C LEU A 100 -0.01 -27.26 6.63
N THR A 101 -1.03 -27.62 7.37
CA THR A 101 -0.92 -28.17 8.71
C THR A 101 -0.99 -29.68 8.59
N VAL A 102 0.09 -30.36 9.00
CA VAL A 102 0.14 -31.81 9.13
C VAL A 102 0.37 -32.16 10.61
N PRO A 103 -0.31 -33.19 11.15
CA PRO A 103 0.00 -33.67 12.49
C PRO A 103 1.46 -34.16 12.57
N GLY A 104 2.14 -33.86 13.68
CA GLY A 104 3.43 -34.47 13.98
C GLY A 104 3.28 -35.91 14.49
N GLU A 105 4.34 -36.71 14.40
CA GLU A 105 4.47 -37.92 15.20
C GLU A 105 4.57 -37.51 16.68
N ARG A 106 3.74 -38.13 17.54
CA ARG A 106 3.80 -37.92 19.00
C ARG A 106 4.86 -38.82 19.62
#